data_AF-A0AAD7BH19-F1
#
_entry.id   AF-A0AAD7BH19-F1
#
_cell.length_a   1.000
_cell.length_b   1.000
_cell.length_c   1.000
_cell.angle_alpha   90.00
_cell.angle_beta   90.00
_cell.angle_gamma   90.00
#
_symmetry.space_group_name_H-M   'P 1'
#
loop_
_entity.id
_entity.type
_entity.pdbx_description
1 polymer ?
#
loop_
_entity_poly.entity_id
_entity_poly.type
_entity_poly.pdbx_seq_one_letter_code
_entity_poly.pdbx_strand_id
1 'polypeptide(L)'
;MPVSFRVATHPAQTFQGSTGSSANQTLSSACRKQASKLEELIQFSLTSKSEDVSRDIHEIIPGLVAEENGFVATLIEAYTKDRALIIRPDDVWLAIMSQFNFFVTACAELLLASFVAHEGQRALSIDCRPASFRDIDFGDLAR
;
A
#
# COMPACT_ATOMS: atom_id res chain seq x y z
N MET A 1 0.39 -21.91 -10.24
CA MET A 1 -0.97 -22.51 -10.17
C MET A 1 -1.51 -22.32 -8.76
N PRO A 2 -2.66 -21.65 -8.56
CA PRO A 2 -3.25 -21.50 -7.24
C PRO A 2 -3.71 -22.87 -6.71
N VAL A 3 -3.34 -23.22 -5.48
CA VAL A 3 -3.77 -24.46 -4.82
C VAL A 3 -5.05 -24.16 -4.04
N SER A 4 -6.17 -24.71 -4.49
CA SER A 4 -7.45 -24.59 -3.80
C SER A 4 -7.68 -25.82 -2.92
N PHE A 5 -7.85 -25.63 -1.63
CA PHE A 5 -8.25 -26.68 -0.70
C PHE A 5 -9.53 -26.25 0.04
N ARG A 6 -10.48 -27.17 0.17
CA ARG A 6 -11.78 -26.91 0.80
C ARG A 6 -11.83 -27.67 2.12
N VAL A 7 -11.74 -26.93 3.23
CA VAL A 7 -11.74 -27.52 4.59
C VAL A 7 -13.17 -27.67 5.13
N ALA A 8 -14.04 -26.70 4.84
CA ALA A 8 -15.41 -26.65 5.37
C ALA A 8 -16.46 -27.25 4.42
N THR A 9 -17.50 -27.86 5.00
CA THR A 9 -18.60 -28.50 4.26
C THR A 9 -19.55 -27.47 3.64
N HIS A 10 -19.71 -26.30 4.24
CA HIS A 10 -20.56 -25.21 3.73
C HIS A 10 -19.91 -24.42 2.58
N PRO A 11 -20.70 -23.69 1.77
CA PRO A 11 -20.14 -22.77 0.77
C PRO A 11 -19.53 -21.54 1.47
N ALA A 12 -18.44 -21.01 0.89
CA ALA A 12 -17.81 -19.79 1.38
C ALA A 12 -18.72 -18.57 1.21
N GLN A 13 -18.68 -17.65 2.17
CA GLN A 13 -19.50 -16.43 2.13
C GLN A 13 -18.93 -15.41 1.14
N THR A 14 -19.79 -14.88 0.25
CA THR A 14 -19.42 -13.81 -0.69
C THR A 14 -19.05 -12.51 0.03
N PHE A 15 -18.00 -11.85 -0.46
CA PHE A 15 -17.59 -10.54 -0.01
C PHE A 15 -18.40 -9.45 -0.71
N GLN A 16 -19.03 -8.56 0.05
CA GLN A 16 -19.68 -7.35 -0.48
C GLN A 16 -18.71 -6.19 -0.26
N GLY A 17 -18.09 -5.73 -1.35
CA GLY A 17 -17.18 -4.59 -1.31
C GLY A 17 -17.90 -3.29 -1.00
N SER A 18 -17.20 -2.34 -0.38
CA SER A 18 -17.71 -0.98 -0.20
C SER A 18 -17.72 -0.21 -1.52
N THR A 19 -18.77 0.58 -1.72
CA THR A 19 -18.91 1.50 -2.86
C THR A 19 -18.13 2.79 -2.63
N GLY A 20 -17.27 3.16 -3.58
CA GLY A 20 -16.78 4.52 -3.80
C GLY A 20 -16.03 5.16 -2.63
N SER A 21 -14.74 4.89 -2.52
CA SER A 21 -13.86 5.69 -1.66
C SER A 21 -13.09 6.68 -2.53
N SER A 22 -13.04 7.95 -2.13
CA SER A 22 -12.11 8.92 -2.73
C SER A 22 -10.66 8.55 -2.37
N ALA A 23 -9.66 8.99 -3.14
CA ALA A 23 -8.25 8.71 -2.86
C ALA A 23 -7.84 9.11 -1.42
N ASN A 24 -8.24 10.31 -1.00
CA ASN A 24 -7.98 10.80 0.36
C ASN A 24 -8.75 10.03 1.43
N GLN A 25 -9.93 9.51 1.09
CA GLN A 25 -10.72 8.68 2.01
C GLN A 25 -10.11 7.28 2.17
N THR A 26 -9.58 6.73 1.08
CA THR A 26 -8.83 5.46 1.05
C THR A 26 -7.55 5.60 1.89
N LEU A 27 -6.81 6.69 1.69
CA LEU A 27 -5.59 6.94 2.46
C LEU A 27 -5.88 7.14 3.95
N SER A 28 -6.90 7.94 4.27
CA SER A 28 -7.25 8.24 5.66
C SER A 28 -7.79 7.02 6.40
N SER A 29 -8.48 6.10 5.73
CA SER A 29 -8.92 4.83 6.32
C SER A 29 -7.76 3.83 6.49
N ALA A 30 -6.88 3.66 5.50
CA ALA A 30 -5.75 2.74 5.60
C ALA A 30 -4.66 3.21 6.57
N CYS A 31 -4.33 4.51 6.57
CA CYS A 31 -3.13 5.06 7.19
C CYS A 31 -3.41 6.31 8.02
N ARG A 32 -4.28 6.21 9.03
CA ARG A 32 -4.75 7.37 9.84
C ARG A 32 -3.63 8.28 10.36
N LYS A 33 -2.57 7.70 10.96
CA LYS A 33 -1.48 8.48 11.59
C LYS A 33 -0.63 9.25 10.57
N GLN A 34 -0.51 8.72 9.35
CA GLN A 34 0.25 9.33 8.26
C GLN A 34 -0.62 10.31 7.47
N ALA A 35 -1.90 9.98 7.28
CA ALA A 35 -2.85 10.85 6.60
C ALA A 35 -2.99 12.21 7.31
N SER A 36 -2.93 12.26 8.64
CA SER A 36 -2.97 13.53 9.38
C SER A 36 -1.69 14.38 9.25
N LYS A 37 -0.58 13.79 8.81
CA LYS A 37 0.72 14.47 8.64
C LYS A 37 0.97 14.89 7.19
N LEU A 38 0.11 14.46 6.27
CA LEU A 38 0.28 14.72 4.85
C LEU A 38 -0.34 16.08 4.51
N GLU A 39 0.46 16.99 3.96
CA GLU A 39 -0.04 18.27 3.47
C GLU A 39 -0.72 18.12 2.10
N GLU A 40 -0.16 17.29 1.22
CA GLU A 40 -0.68 17.09 -0.13
C GLU A 40 -0.40 15.67 -0.65
N LEU A 41 -1.38 15.09 -1.36
CA LEU A 41 -1.21 13.83 -2.09
C LEU A 41 -0.64 14.12 -3.48
N ILE A 42 0.61 13.71 -3.71
CA ILE A 42 1.34 14.02 -4.95
C ILE A 42 0.86 13.16 -6.11
N GLN A 43 0.60 11.87 -5.87
CA GLN A 43 0.18 10.93 -6.90
C GLN A 43 -0.69 9.82 -6.31
N PHE A 44 -1.70 9.40 -7.07
CA PHE A 44 -2.53 8.25 -6.76
C PHE A 44 -2.76 7.44 -8.03
N SER A 45 -2.33 6.20 -8.04
CA SER A 45 -2.40 5.35 -9.25
C SER A 45 -3.77 4.71 -9.46
N LEU A 46 -4.69 4.83 -8.50
CA LEU A 46 -6.04 4.27 -8.59
C LEU A 46 -7.08 5.33 -9.01
N THR A 47 -6.66 6.42 -9.66
CA THR A 47 -7.55 7.33 -10.37
C THR A 47 -7.60 6.98 -11.87
N SER A 48 -8.78 7.03 -12.48
CA SER A 48 -8.89 6.95 -13.94
C SER A 48 -8.41 8.26 -14.58
N LYS A 49 -7.58 8.17 -15.62
CA LYS A 49 -7.10 9.32 -16.41
C LYS A 49 -8.18 9.89 -17.37
N SER A 50 -9.39 10.16 -16.89
CA SER A 50 -10.44 10.77 -17.73
C SER A 50 -11.05 12.00 -17.05
N GLU A 51 -10.84 13.15 -17.68
CA GLU A 51 -11.40 14.46 -17.30
C GLU A 51 -12.93 14.53 -17.46
N ASP A 52 -13.55 13.52 -18.07
CA ASP A 52 -15.01 13.42 -18.19
C ASP A 52 -15.54 12.22 -17.41
N VAL A 53 -16.36 12.54 -16.40
CA VAL A 53 -17.16 11.65 -15.53
C VAL A 53 -16.33 10.83 -14.54
N SER A 54 -16.45 11.19 -13.27
CA SER A 54 -16.02 10.43 -12.09
C SER A 54 -16.36 8.94 -12.24
N ARG A 55 -15.39 8.13 -12.67
CA ARG A 55 -15.47 6.68 -12.57
C ARG A 55 -14.74 6.27 -11.31
N ASP A 56 -15.52 5.76 -10.36
CA ASP A 56 -15.08 5.44 -9.01
C ASP A 56 -13.99 4.36 -9.01
N ILE A 57 -13.11 4.36 -7.99
CA ILE A 57 -12.05 3.35 -7.74
C ILE A 57 -12.58 1.90 -7.89
N HIS A 58 -13.89 1.71 -7.66
CA HIS A 58 -14.60 0.46 -7.80
C HIS A 58 -14.51 -0.18 -9.19
N GLU A 59 -14.31 0.59 -10.27
CA GLU A 59 -14.14 0.05 -11.62
C GLU A 59 -12.74 -0.54 -11.85
N ILE A 60 -11.71 0.02 -11.19
CA ILE A 60 -10.31 -0.42 -11.33
C ILE A 60 -10.05 -1.65 -10.45
N ILE A 61 -10.50 -1.60 -9.20
CA ILE A 61 -10.36 -2.69 -8.23
C ILE A 61 -11.71 -2.92 -7.53
N PRO A 62 -12.57 -3.80 -8.09
CA PRO A 62 -13.83 -4.13 -7.44
C PRO A 62 -13.55 -4.79 -6.08
N GLY A 63 -14.14 -4.23 -5.02
CA GLY A 63 -13.97 -4.75 -3.66
C GLY A 63 -12.72 -4.26 -2.92
N LEU A 64 -12.06 -3.19 -3.38
CA LEU A 64 -11.02 -2.53 -2.58
C LEU A 64 -11.63 -2.00 -1.28
N VAL A 65 -11.06 -2.44 -0.16
CA VAL A 65 -11.38 -1.92 1.17
C VAL A 65 -10.07 -1.49 1.83
N ALA A 66 -10.03 -0.22 2.23
CA ALA A 66 -8.90 0.35 2.93
C ALA A 66 -9.09 0.17 4.44
N GLU A 67 -8.15 -0.53 5.06
CA GLU A 67 -8.14 -0.83 6.49
C GLU A 67 -6.75 -0.68 7.05
N GLU A 68 -6.69 -0.32 8.34
CA GLU A 68 -5.45 -0.31 9.08
C GLU A 68 -4.95 -1.76 9.27
N ASN A 69 -3.71 -2.04 8.88
CA ASN A 69 -3.16 -3.40 8.82
C ASN A 69 -3.99 -4.36 7.95
N GLY A 70 -4.37 -3.92 6.74
CA GLY A 70 -5.23 -4.66 5.82
C GLY A 70 -4.92 -6.16 5.69
N PHE A 71 -3.64 -6.55 5.62
CA PHE A 71 -3.27 -7.98 5.55
C PHE A 71 -3.79 -8.81 6.73
N VAL A 72 -3.59 -8.33 7.97
CA VAL A 72 -4.04 -9.04 9.17
C VAL A 72 -5.55 -8.97 9.32
N ALA A 73 -6.14 -7.80 9.03
CA ALA A 73 -7.59 -7.63 9.07
C ALA A 73 -8.31 -8.58 8.10
N THR A 74 -7.81 -8.73 6.87
CA THR A 74 -8.35 -9.67 5.88
C THR A 74 -8.24 -11.13 6.33
N LEU A 75 -7.14 -11.53 6.96
CA LEU A 75 -6.99 -12.88 7.52
C LEU A 75 -8.04 -13.17 8.60
N ILE A 76 -8.20 -12.25 9.55
CA ILE A 76 -9.15 -12.38 10.65
C ILE A 76 -10.58 -12.39 10.12
N GLU A 77 -10.91 -11.50 9.18
CA GLU A 77 -12.24 -11.47 8.57
C GLU A 77 -12.53 -12.77 7.82
N ALA A 78 -11.60 -13.25 7.01
CA ALA A 78 -11.79 -14.47 6.23
C ALA A 78 -11.98 -15.69 7.13
N TYR A 79 -11.22 -15.77 8.22
CA TYR A 79 -11.38 -16.82 9.23
C TYR A 79 -12.74 -16.73 9.95
N THR A 80 -13.15 -15.54 10.38
CA THR A 80 -14.37 -15.35 11.19
C THR A 80 -15.66 -15.53 10.39
N LYS A 81 -15.64 -15.18 9.09
CA LYS A 81 -16.81 -15.20 8.21
C LYS A 81 -16.79 -16.35 7.19
N ASP A 82 -15.91 -17.32 7.37
CA ASP A 82 -15.73 -18.46 6.46
C ASP A 82 -15.62 -18.04 4.99
N ARG A 83 -14.79 -17.03 4.71
CA ARG A 83 -14.58 -16.53 3.34
C ARG A 83 -13.46 -17.32 2.66
N ALA A 84 -13.58 -17.46 1.34
CA ALA A 84 -12.49 -17.95 0.53
C ALA A 84 -11.36 -16.91 0.53
N LEU A 85 -10.19 -17.31 1.01
CA LEU A 85 -9.00 -16.47 1.11
C LEU A 85 -8.02 -16.84 0.00
N ILE A 86 -7.63 -15.84 -0.79
CA ILE A 86 -6.58 -15.98 -1.81
C ILE A 86 -5.44 -15.06 -1.40
N ILE A 87 -4.27 -15.64 -1.14
CA ILE A 87 -3.05 -14.92 -0.82
C ILE A 87 -2.02 -15.23 -1.91
N ARG A 88 -1.44 -14.19 -2.51
CA ARG A 88 -0.29 -14.38 -3.39
C ARG A 88 0.97 -14.44 -2.55
N PRO A 89 1.96 -15.27 -2.90
CA PRO A 89 3.24 -15.29 -2.20
C PRO A 89 3.90 -13.90 -2.12
N ASP A 90 3.75 -13.09 -3.16
CA ASP A 90 4.29 -11.72 -3.20
C ASP A 90 3.69 -10.82 -2.13
N ASP A 91 2.39 -10.97 -1.82
CA ASP A 91 1.73 -10.19 -0.77
C ASP A 91 2.31 -10.52 0.62
N VAL A 92 2.68 -11.79 0.84
CA VAL A 92 3.35 -12.24 2.08
C VAL A 92 4.75 -11.66 2.18
N TRP A 93 5.51 -11.68 1.08
CA TRP A 93 6.84 -11.09 1.03
C TRP A 93 6.80 -9.58 1.27
N LEU A 94 5.85 -8.86 0.65
CA LEU A 94 5.64 -7.44 0.89
C LEU A 94 5.28 -7.16 2.35
N ALA A 95 4.44 -7.98 2.98
CA ALA A 95 4.10 -7.84 4.39
C ALA A 95 5.34 -8.00 5.29
N ILE A 96 6.16 -9.03 5.07
CA ILE A 96 7.40 -9.26 5.82
C ILE A 96 8.36 -8.09 5.63
N MET A 97 8.58 -7.67 4.39
CA MET A 97 9.51 -6.58 4.08
C MET A 97 9.09 -5.25 4.68
N SER A 98 7.79 -4.95 4.65
CA SER A 98 7.24 -3.74 5.27
C SER A 98 7.48 -3.71 6.78
N GLN A 99 7.20 -4.82 7.48
CA GLN A 99 7.45 -4.92 8.92
C GLN A 99 8.95 -4.87 9.26
N PHE A 100 9.79 -5.52 8.45
CA PHE A 100 11.23 -5.44 8.61
C PHE A 100 11.74 -4.00 8.42
N ASN A 101 11.24 -3.26 7.43
CA ASN A 101 11.59 -1.86 7.23
C ASN A 101 11.22 -0.99 8.43
N PHE A 102 10.05 -1.20 9.05
CA PHE A 102 9.69 -0.48 10.27
C PHE A 102 10.64 -0.81 11.43
N PHE A 103 11.05 -2.08 11.56
CA PHE A 103 12.05 -2.48 12.54
C PHE A 103 13.40 -1.79 12.29
N VAL A 104 13.90 -1.81 11.05
CA VAL A 104 15.16 -1.14 10.68
C VAL A 104 15.08 0.35 10.95
N THR A 105 13.96 1.00 10.63
CA THR A 105 13.75 2.43 10.86
C THR A 105 13.77 2.76 12.36
N ALA A 106 13.15 1.91 13.20
CA ALA A 106 13.15 2.08 14.66
C ALA A 106 14.51 1.80 15.31
N CYS A 107 15.31 0.91 14.71
CA CYS A 107 16.65 0.54 15.16
C CYS A 107 17.77 1.14 14.28
N ALA A 108 17.48 2.27 13.61
CA ALA A 108 18.36 2.80 12.56
C ALA A 108 19.78 3.07 13.07
N GLU A 109 19.94 3.64 14.26
CA GLU A 109 21.25 3.99 14.82
C GLU A 109 22.16 2.78 15.07
N LEU A 110 21.59 1.65 15.50
CA LEU A 110 22.35 0.41 15.75
C LEU A 110 22.70 -0.33 14.45
N LEU A 111 21.86 -0.18 13.43
CA LEU A 111 21.99 -0.89 12.15
C LEU A 111 22.72 -0.05 11.09
N LEU A 112 22.80 1.27 11.26
CA LEU A 112 23.44 2.21 10.34
C LEU A 112 24.88 1.80 10.03
N ALA A 113 25.65 1.40 11.05
CA ALA A 113 27.04 0.96 10.89
C ALA A 113 27.17 -0.31 10.01
N SER A 114 26.12 -1.12 9.92
CA SER A 114 26.10 -2.35 9.10
C SER A 114 25.66 -2.09 7.66
N PHE A 115 24.87 -1.04 7.41
CA PHE A 115 24.29 -0.76 6.10
C PHE A 115 25.00 0.36 5.33
N VAL A 116 25.76 1.22 6.02
CA VAL A 116 26.27 2.45 5.45
C VAL A 116 27.77 2.59 5.75
N ALA A 117 28.58 2.71 4.70
CA ALA A 117 30.04 2.80 4.81
C ALA A 117 30.57 4.17 5.27
N HIS A 118 29.68 5.15 5.49
CA HIS A 118 30.04 6.51 5.90
C HIS A 118 29.46 6.85 7.27
N GLU A 119 30.25 7.55 8.09
CA GLU A 119 29.79 8.10 9.36
C GLU A 119 28.96 9.38 9.13
N GLY A 120 27.83 9.49 9.83
CA GLY A 120 26.97 10.67 9.80
C GLY A 120 25.94 10.71 8.66
N GLN A 121 25.30 11.86 8.50
CA GLN A 121 24.26 12.11 7.49
C GLN A 121 24.84 12.92 6.32
N ARG A 122 24.52 12.51 5.09
CA ARG A 122 24.83 13.29 3.87
C ARG A 122 23.53 13.90 3.34
N ALA A 123 23.53 15.21 3.11
CA ALA A 123 22.41 15.88 2.48
C ALA A 123 22.38 15.56 0.98
N LEU A 124 21.22 15.16 0.47
CA LEU A 124 20.95 14.96 -0.95
C LEU A 124 20.10 16.13 -1.45
N SER A 125 20.61 16.88 -2.42
CA SER A 125 19.89 17.95 -3.11
C SER A 125 19.57 17.52 -4.53
N ILE A 126 18.29 17.55 -4.91
CA ILE A 126 17.82 17.21 -6.25
C ILE A 126 17.47 18.52 -6.97
N ASP A 127 18.06 18.77 -8.14
CA ASP A 127 17.69 19.90 -9.01
C ASP A 127 16.60 19.44 -10.00
N CYS A 128 15.40 19.98 -9.81
CA CYS A 128 14.20 19.59 -10.56
C CYS A 128 14.00 20.41 -11.86
N ARG A 129 14.82 21.42 -12.12
CA ARG A 129 14.57 22.38 -13.22
C ARG A 129 14.90 21.76 -14.59
N PRO A 130 14.10 22.02 -15.65
CA PRO A 130 12.98 22.97 -15.73
C PRO A 130 11.59 22.40 -15.39
N ALA A 131 11.48 21.12 -15.03
CA ALA A 131 10.21 20.46 -14.75
C ALA A 131 9.69 20.74 -13.33
N SER A 132 8.38 20.56 -13.10
CA SER A 132 7.82 20.52 -11.76
C SER A 132 8.11 19.16 -11.12
N PHE A 133 8.24 19.08 -9.79
CA PHE A 133 8.41 17.79 -9.08
C PHE A 133 7.37 16.73 -9.44
N ARG A 134 6.18 17.15 -9.90
CA ARG A 134 5.09 16.26 -10.33
C ARG A 134 5.29 15.63 -11.70
N ASP A 135 6.12 16.25 -12.54
CA ASP A 135 6.31 15.90 -13.95
C ASP A 135 7.67 15.24 -14.23
N ILE A 136 8.48 15.04 -13.18
CA ILE A 136 9.80 14.41 -13.29
C ILE A 136 9.65 12.90 -13.45
N ASP A 137 10.38 12.33 -14.40
CA ASP A 137 10.55 10.88 -14.48
C ASP A 137 11.47 10.42 -13.35
N PHE A 138 10.91 9.72 -12.36
CA PHE A 138 11.69 9.14 -11.26
C PHE A 138 12.67 8.05 -11.72
N GLY A 139 12.51 7.50 -12.93
CA GLY A 139 13.47 6.61 -13.55
C GLY A 139 14.80 7.30 -13.87
N ASP A 140 14.76 8.57 -14.27
CA ASP A 140 15.96 9.37 -14.54
C ASP A 140 16.72 9.72 -13.24
N LEU A 141 16.01 9.80 -12.10
CA LEU A 141 16.60 10.04 -10.77
C LEU A 141 17.26 8.79 -10.16
N ALA A 142 16.91 7.60 -10.63
CA ALA A 142 17.38 6.32 -10.08
C ALA A 142 18.72 5.85 -10.69
N ARG A 143 19.31 6.63 -11.61
CA ARG A 143 20.53 6.31 -12.34
C ARG A 143 21.77 6.90 -11.69
#